data_AF-A0A6I6SQV2-F1
#
_entry.id   AF-A0A6I6SQV2-F1
#
_cell.length_a   1.000
_cell.length_b   1.000
_cell.length_c   1.000
_cell.angle_alpha   90.00
_cell.angle_beta   90.00
_cell.angle_gamma   90.00
#
_symmetry.space_group_name_H-M   'P 1'
#
loop_
_entity.id
_entity.type
_entity.pdbx_description
1 polymer ?
#
loop_
_entity_poly.entity_id
_entity_poly.type
_entity_poly.pdbx_seq_one_letter_code
_entity_poly.pdbx_strand_id
1 'polypeptide(L)'
;MFQRTRKVACPECNGSNFWHGNPKPTDVLVCRYCSAPVITYAEYVEQAAQREAERLLAEFVETDVSRDLAHLKAVLAAPEQRVSP
;
A
#
# COMPACT_ATOMS: atom_id res chain seq x y z
N MET A 1 -11.01 -13.26 9.25
CA MET A 1 -9.68 -13.77 8.89
C MET A 1 -8.64 -12.84 9.47
N PHE A 2 -7.78 -13.31 10.39
CA PHE A 2 -6.69 -12.48 10.91
C PHE A 2 -5.68 -12.23 9.79
N GLN A 3 -5.55 -10.98 9.34
CA GLN A 3 -4.43 -10.57 8.49
C GLN A 3 -3.14 -10.86 9.26
N ARG A 4 -2.41 -11.90 8.87
CA ARG A 4 -1.08 -12.15 9.42
C ARG A 4 -0.19 -11.05 8.89
N THR A 5 0.14 -10.09 9.75
CA THR A 5 0.80 -8.80 9.47
C THR A 5 2.19 -8.87 8.82
N ARG A 6 2.66 -10.06 8.39
CA ARG A 6 4.02 -10.32 7.88
C ARG A 6 4.10 -11.49 6.91
N LYS A 7 3.05 -11.72 6.11
CA LYS A 7 3.06 -12.79 5.09
C LYS A 7 3.91 -12.34 3.90
N VAL A 8 4.93 -13.13 3.54
CA VAL A 8 5.81 -12.91 2.40
C VAL A 8 5.75 -14.13 1.48
N ALA A 9 5.49 -13.92 0.19
CA ALA A 9 5.55 -14.98 -0.81
C ALA A 9 7.00 -15.25 -1.22
N CYS A 10 7.38 -16.52 -1.34
CA CYS A 10 8.70 -16.89 -1.86
C CYS A 10 8.73 -16.69 -3.38
N PRO A 11 9.77 -16.05 -3.94
CA PRO A 11 9.88 -15.85 -5.39
C PRO A 11 10.07 -17.15 -6.17
N GLU A 12 10.66 -18.18 -5.56
CA GLU A 12 10.99 -19.44 -6.23
C GLU A 12 9.80 -20.40 -6.36
N CYS A 13 8.96 -20.51 -5.32
CA CYS A 13 7.88 -21.51 -5.27
C CYS A 13 6.51 -20.91 -4.94
N ASN A 14 6.41 -19.59 -4.82
CA ASN A 14 5.21 -18.87 -4.39
C ASN A 14 4.66 -19.32 -3.01
N GLY A 15 5.46 -20.06 -2.24
CA GLY A 15 5.11 -20.52 -0.91
C GLY A 15 4.94 -19.35 0.07
N SER A 16 3.97 -19.45 0.96
CA SER A 16 3.70 -18.42 1.97
C SER A 16 4.61 -18.57 3.18
N ASN A 17 5.37 -17.52 3.49
CA ASN A 17 6.32 -17.49 4.60
C ASN A 17 6.05 -16.31 5.54
N PHE A 18 6.58 -16.39 6.75
CA PHE A 18 6.50 -15.34 7.77
C PHE A 18 7.56 -15.61 8.85
N TRP A 19 8.06 -14.56 9.50
CA TRP A 19 8.90 -14.72 10.70
C TRP A 19 8.04 -15.12 11.91
N HIS A 20 8.63 -15.90 12.79
CA HIS A 20 8.07 -16.17 14.11
C HIS A 20 8.68 -15.21 15.14
N GLY A 21 7.84 -14.63 16.01
CA GLY A 21 8.31 -13.73 17.07
C GLY A 21 8.79 -12.37 16.56
N ASN A 22 9.84 -11.85 17.20
CA ASN A 22 10.44 -10.55 16.88
C ASN A 22 11.83 -10.76 16.23
N PRO A 23 11.92 -10.83 14.90
CA PRO A 23 13.18 -11.02 14.20
C PRO A 23 14.10 -9.79 14.35
N LYS A 24 15.41 -10.05 14.36
CA LYS A 24 16.42 -9.00 14.24
C LYS A 24 16.48 -8.50 12.79
N PRO A 25 16.96 -7.26 12.54
CA PRO A 25 17.07 -6.72 11.18
C PRO A 25 17.84 -7.64 10.21
N THR A 26 18.86 -8.34 10.70
CA THR A 26 19.72 -9.24 9.92
C THR A 26 19.13 -10.64 9.73
N ASP A 27 17.98 -10.97 10.35
CA ASP A 27 17.40 -12.31 10.26
C ASP A 27 16.78 -12.53 8.88
N VAL A 28 17.29 -13.54 8.17
CA VAL A 28 16.80 -13.94 6.85
C VAL A 28 15.56 -14.82 6.99
N LEU A 29 14.51 -14.49 6.23
CA LEU A 29 13.38 -15.38 6.03
C LEU A 29 13.76 -16.46 5.03
N VAL A 30 13.76 -17.71 5.48
CA VAL A 30 13.95 -18.88 4.62
C VAL A 30 12.60 -19.46 4.26
N CYS A 31 12.44 -19.85 2.99
CA CYS A 31 11.22 -20.47 2.51
C CYS A 31 11.02 -21.85 3.14
N ARG A 32 9.83 -22.09 3.70
CA ARG A 32 9.48 -23.36 4.37
C ARG A 32 9.29 -24.53 3.41
N TYR A 33 9.20 -24.28 2.11
CA TYR A 33 8.88 -25.27 1.08
C TYR A 33 10.10 -25.66 0.24
N CYS A 34 10.91 -24.68 -0.19
CA CYS A 34 12.08 -24.92 -1.04
C CYS A 34 13.41 -24.55 -0.38
N SER A 35 13.40 -24.12 0.88
CA SER A 35 14.59 -23.70 1.64
C SER A 35 15.39 -22.54 1.04
N ALA A 36 14.86 -21.87 0.01
CA ALA A 36 15.50 -20.69 -0.57
C ALA A 36 15.47 -19.49 0.40
N PRO A 37 16.56 -18.70 0.48
CA PRO A 37 16.51 -17.41 1.18
C PRO A 37 15.56 -16.47 0.43
N VAL A 38 14.66 -15.81 1.16
CA VAL A 38 13.61 -14.95 0.59
C VAL A 38 14.00 -13.49 0.70
N ILE A 39 14.22 -13.00 1.92
CA ILE A 39 14.47 -11.58 2.22
C ILE A 39 14.97 -11.44 3.68
N THR A 40 15.73 -10.41 4.00
CA THR A 40 16.02 -10.04 5.41
C THR A 40 14.84 -9.30 6.05
N TYR A 41 14.79 -9.26 7.38
CA TYR A 41 13.75 -8.49 8.06
C TYR A 41 13.86 -6.99 7.80
N ALA A 42 15.09 -6.45 7.73
CA ALA A 42 15.33 -5.04 7.40
C ALA A 42 14.73 -4.67 6.03
N GLU A 43 15.07 -5.42 4.99
CA GLU A 43 14.56 -5.20 3.63
C GLU A 43 13.02 -5.33 3.58
N TYR A 44 12.44 -6.28 4.33
CA TYR A 44 10.97 -6.39 4.42
C TYR A 44 10.32 -5.14 5.01
N VAL A 45 10.88 -4.59 6.09
CA VAL A 45 10.36 -3.39 6.74
C VAL A 45 10.45 -2.19 5.79
N GLU A 46 11.57 -2.03 5.09
CA GLU A 46 11.74 -0.96 4.09
C GLU A 46 10.70 -1.06 2.97
N GLN A 47 10.53 -2.25 2.37
CA GLN A 47 9.53 -2.46 1.32
C GLN A 47 8.09 -2.28 1.82
N ALA A 48 7.81 -2.71 3.06
CA ALA A 48 6.49 -2.53 3.65
C ALA A 48 6.19 -1.04 3.89
N ALA A 49 7.17 -0.28 4.39
CA ALA A 49 7.04 1.17 4.57
C ALA A 49 6.85 1.90 3.24
N GLN A 50 7.60 1.53 2.19
CA GLN A 50 7.43 2.10 0.87
C GLN A 50 6.02 1.84 0.29
N ARG A 51 5.55 0.59 0.32
CA ARG A 51 4.20 0.25 -0.17
C ARG A 51 3.10 0.98 0.60
N GLU A 52 3.28 1.15 1.90
CA GLU A 52 2.33 1.90 2.72
C GLU A 52 2.33 3.39 2.39
N ALA A 53 3.51 3.99 2.18
CA ALA A 53 3.61 5.37 1.72
C ALA A 53 2.95 5.58 0.35
N GLU A 54 3.20 4.67 -0.60
CA GLU A 54 2.56 4.69 -1.92
C GLU A 54 1.03 4.59 -1.82
N ARG A 55 0.53 3.70 -0.95
CA ARG A 55 -0.91 3.56 -0.68
C ARG A 55 -1.52 4.83 -0.12
N LEU A 56 -0.90 5.43 0.89
CA LEU A 56 -1.40 6.67 1.50
C LEU A 56 -1.40 7.84 0.52
N LEU A 57 -0.38 7.94 -0.34
CA LEU A 57 -0.32 8.95 -1.39
C LEU A 57 -1.43 8.74 -2.44
N ALA A 58 -1.69 7.49 -2.86
CA ALA A 58 -2.77 7.18 -3.78
C ALA A 58 -4.14 7.53 -3.19
N GLU A 59 -4.40 7.15 -1.93
CA GLU A 59 -5.64 7.48 -1.21
C GLU A 59 -5.85 9.01 -1.11
N PHE A 60 -4.79 9.77 -0.89
CA PHE A 60 -4.84 11.24 -0.87
C PHE A 60 -5.19 11.83 -2.24
N VAL A 61 -4.52 11.39 -3.31
CA VAL A 61 -4.76 11.88 -4.68
C VAL A 61 -6.19 11.57 -5.13
N GLU A 62 -6.70 10.36 -4.89
CA GLU A 62 -8.07 9.99 -5.25
C GLU A 62 -9.11 10.86 -4.52
N THR A 63 -8.84 11.21 -3.25
CA THR A 63 -9.70 12.09 -2.47
C THR A 63 -9.72 13.51 -3.04
N ASP A 64 -8.56 14.04 -3.44
CA ASP A 64 -8.43 15.37 -4.02
C ASP A 64 -9.18 15.49 -5.35
N VAL A 65 -8.97 14.54 -6.26
CA VAL A 65 -9.66 14.48 -7.56
C VAL A 65 -11.17 14.38 -7.39
N SER A 66 -11.64 13.58 -6.43
CA SER A 66 -13.07 13.43 -6.15
C SER A 66 -13.69 14.73 -5.64
N ARG A 67 -12.97 15.45 -4.78
CA ARG A 67 -13.39 16.75 -4.25
C ARG A 67 -13.41 17.82 -5.33
N ASP A 68 -12.37 17.89 -6.15
CA ASP A 68 -12.27 18.85 -7.25
C ASP A 68 -13.35 18.62 -8.30
N LEU A 69 -13.62 17.37 -8.66
CA LEU A 69 -14.73 17.03 -9.55
C LEU A 69 -16.09 17.42 -8.96
N ALA A 70 -16.31 17.20 -7.66
CA ALA A 70 -17.55 17.62 -7.01
C ALA A 70 -17.70 19.15 -7.01
N HIS A 71 -16.60 19.88 -6.76
CA HIS A 71 -16.59 21.33 -6.84
C HIS A 71 -16.87 21.85 -8.25
N LEU A 72 -16.19 21.31 -9.27
CA LEU A 72 -16.40 21.67 -10.67
C LEU A 72 -17.84 21.37 -11.12
N LYS A 73 -18.41 20.23 -10.73
CA LYS A 73 -19.82 19.91 -10.99
C LYS A 73 -20.75 20.94 -10.34
N ALA A 74 -20.48 21.36 -9.11
CA ALA A 74 -21.30 22.37 -8.43
C ALA A 74 -21.21 23.74 -9.14
N VAL A 75 -20.02 24.15 -9.57
CA VAL A 75 -19.82 25.39 -10.34
C VAL A 75 -20.53 25.32 -11.69
N LEU A 76 -20.39 24.22 -12.43
CA LEU A 76 -21.03 24.04 -13.75
C LEU A 76 -22.55 23.87 -13.64
N ALA A 77 -23.05 23.31 -12.55
CA ALA A 77 -24.47 23.15 -12.29
C ALA A 77 -25.12 24.45 -11.78
N ALA A 78 -24.34 25.45 -11.36
CA ALA A 78 -24.87 26.76 -11.05
C ALA A 78 -25.28 27.44 -12.36
N PRO A 79 -26.58 27.72 -12.58
CA PRO A 79 -27.00 28.49 -13.74
C PRO A 79 -26.37 29.87 -13.60
N GLU A 80 -25.70 30.32 -14.66
CA GLU A 80 -25.10 31.65 -14.75
C GLU A 80 -25.97 32.67 -14.03
N GLN A 81 -25.42 33.31 -12.99
CA GLN A 81 -25.82 34.67 -12.65
C GLN A 81 -25.52 35.50 -13.89
N ARG A 82 -26.45 35.50 -14.84
CA ARG A 82 -26.49 36.49 -15.91
C ARG A 82 -26.60 37.82 -15.19
N VAL A 83 -25.47 38.50 -15.18
CA VAL A 83 -25.34 39.93 -14.92
C VAL A 83 -26.42 40.61 -15.75
N SER A 84 -27.50 41.03 -15.10
CA SER A 84 -28.43 42.00 -15.70
C SER A 84 -27.95 43.40 -15.28
N PRO A 85 -27.84 44.34 -16.22
CA PRO A 85 -27.54 45.75 -15.93
C PRO A 85 -28.66 46.43 -15.13
#